data_AF-A0A1H1PJ79-F1
#
_entry.id   AF-A0A1H1PJ79-F1
#
_cell.length_a   1.000
_cell.length_b   1.000
_cell.length_c   1.000
_cell.angle_alpha   90.00
_cell.angle_beta   90.00
_cell.angle_gamma   90.00
#
_symmetry.space_group_name_H-M   'P 1'
#
loop_
_entity.id
_entity.type
_entity.pdbx_description
1 polymer ?
#
loop_
_entity_poly.entity_id
_entity_poly.type
_entity_poly.pdbx_seq_one_letter_code
_entity_poly.pdbx_strand_id
1 'polypeptide(L)'
;MSILRTDEQVDALEILKSVMKTAHFYRAMSEQLAQEPVGDLLADIAAKREAYVAPFEQVVKQLHELPAPPDADEEWLEELGGKIAKFLSGDSKTTVLEKCLEKDDSLVELLKGAELGDKAPEFKRLIDDLEGHVAETRERLRSAE
;
A
#
# COMPACT_ATOMS: atom_id res chain seq x y z
N MET A 1 -2.26 -1.38 -34.20
CA MET A 1 -3.04 -1.63 -32.97
C MET A 1 -2.21 -1.13 -31.81
N SER A 2 -2.60 -0.03 -31.16
CA SER A 2 -1.89 0.47 -29.98
C SER A 2 -2.31 -0.39 -28.78
N ILE A 3 -1.36 -1.14 -28.24
CA ILE A 3 -1.44 -1.78 -26.93
C ILE A 3 -1.04 -0.70 -25.89
N LEU A 4 -1.70 0.45 -25.92
CA LEU A 4 -1.46 1.51 -24.93
C LEU A 4 -2.52 1.33 -23.86
N ARG A 5 -2.06 1.12 -22.62
CA ARG A 5 -2.94 1.15 -21.45
C ARG A 5 -3.54 2.55 -21.33
N THR A 6 -4.78 2.62 -20.88
CA THR A 6 -5.38 3.91 -20.51
C THR A 6 -4.79 4.39 -19.18
N ASP A 7 -4.86 5.69 -18.91
CA ASP A 7 -4.32 6.27 -17.67
C ASP A 7 -4.98 5.61 -16.45
N GLU A 8 -6.28 5.27 -16.50
CA GLU A 8 -6.97 4.57 -15.40
C GLU A 8 -6.49 3.13 -15.21
N GLN A 9 -6.08 2.44 -16.27
CA GLN A 9 -5.48 1.10 -16.18
C GLN A 9 -4.09 1.15 -15.53
N VAL A 10 -3.34 2.22 -15.80
CA VAL A 10 -2.04 2.47 -15.16
C VAL A 10 -2.26 2.76 -13.67
N ASP A 11 -3.15 3.71 -13.36
CA ASP A 11 -3.49 4.10 -11.99
C ASP A 11 -3.93 2.92 -11.13
N ALA A 12 -4.87 2.09 -11.61
CA ALA A 12 -5.36 0.94 -10.85
C ALA A 12 -4.24 -0.05 -10.50
N LEU A 13 -3.31 -0.28 -11.44
CA LEU A 13 -2.18 -1.17 -11.23
C LEU A 13 -1.14 -0.55 -10.28
N GLU A 14 -0.86 0.74 -10.41
CA GLU A 14 0.09 1.45 -9.55
C GLU A 14 -0.44 1.54 -8.12
N ILE A 15 -1.72 1.85 -7.94
CA ILE A 15 -2.36 1.89 -6.62
C ILE A 15 -2.33 0.51 -5.98
N LEU A 16 -2.73 -0.56 -6.70
CA LEU A 16 -2.64 -1.93 -6.19
C LEU A 16 -1.23 -2.27 -5.70
N LYS A 17 -0.22 -2.01 -6.54
CA LYS A 17 1.19 -2.24 -6.17
C LYS A 17 1.61 -1.42 -4.95
N SER A 18 1.16 -0.18 -4.84
CA SER A 18 1.50 0.72 -3.73
C SER A 18 0.85 0.25 -2.42
N VAL A 19 -0.41 -0.18 -2.47
CA VAL A 19 -1.13 -0.77 -1.32
C VAL A 19 -0.42 -2.04 -0.83
N MET A 20 -0.07 -2.96 -1.73
CA MET A 20 0.69 -4.17 -1.37
C MET A 20 2.06 -3.81 -0.74
N LYS A 21 2.81 -2.90 -1.37
CA LYS A 21 4.12 -2.46 -0.87
C LYS A 21 4.02 -1.86 0.52
N THR A 22 3.07 -0.96 0.74
CA THR A 22 2.91 -0.28 2.03
C THR A 22 2.44 -1.26 3.10
N ALA A 23 1.51 -2.17 2.82
CA ALA A 23 1.10 -3.23 3.76
C ALA A 23 2.29 -4.10 4.19
N HIS A 24 3.10 -4.57 3.24
CA HIS A 24 4.31 -5.34 3.54
C HIS A 24 5.36 -4.54 4.30
N PHE A 25 5.50 -3.25 3.97
CA PHE A 25 6.39 -2.36 4.70
C PHE A 25 6.00 -2.26 6.18
N TYR A 26 4.72 -2.02 6.46
CA TYR A 26 4.20 -1.98 7.83
C TYR A 26 4.39 -3.31 8.57
N ARG A 27 4.16 -4.45 7.90
CA ARG A 27 4.39 -5.79 8.47
C ARG A 27 5.86 -5.98 8.86
N ALA A 28 6.80 -5.70 7.96
CA ALA A 28 8.22 -5.79 8.28
C ALA A 28 8.63 -4.87 9.44
N MET A 29 8.05 -3.66 9.51
CA MET A 29 8.32 -2.72 10.62
C MET A 29 7.73 -3.17 11.94
N SER A 30 6.57 -3.82 11.92
CA SER A 30 6.01 -4.45 13.12
C SER A 30 6.92 -5.55 13.66
N GLU A 31 7.53 -6.35 12.78
CA GLU A 31 8.46 -7.42 13.18
C GLU A 31 9.77 -6.85 13.74
N GLN A 32 10.32 -5.80 13.12
CA GLN A 32 11.52 -5.13 13.61
C GLN A 32 11.30 -4.48 14.99
N LEU A 33 10.11 -3.93 15.23
CA LEU A 33 9.74 -3.26 16.47
C LEU A 33 8.83 -4.13 17.35
N ALA A 34 8.90 -5.46 17.23
CA ALA A 34 8.00 -6.39 17.93
C ALA A 34 8.09 -6.33 19.47
N GLN A 35 9.14 -5.73 20.03
CA GLN A 35 9.30 -5.53 21.48
C GLN A 35 8.86 -4.14 21.96
N GLU A 36 8.44 -3.26 21.04
CA GLU A 36 7.97 -1.92 21.32
C GLU A 36 6.43 -1.87 21.20
N PRO A 37 5.72 -1.07 22.01
CA PRO A 37 4.26 -0.92 21.89
C PRO A 37 3.80 -0.46 20.50
N VAL A 38 4.67 0.21 19.74
CA VAL A 38 4.39 0.65 18.37
C VAL A 38 4.37 -0.51 17.37
N GLY A 39 4.97 -1.65 17.69
CA GLY A 39 4.94 -2.85 16.84
C GLY A 39 3.52 -3.34 16.57
N ASP A 40 2.68 -3.42 17.61
CA ASP A 40 1.27 -3.83 17.48
C ASP A 40 0.46 -2.83 16.65
N LEU A 41 0.74 -1.52 16.79
CA LEU A 41 0.15 -0.47 15.98
C LEU A 41 0.49 -0.69 14.49
N LEU A 42 1.75 -0.94 14.17
CA LEU A 42 2.21 -1.18 12.81
C LEU A 42 1.59 -2.46 12.22
N ALA A 43 1.41 -3.51 13.01
CA ALA A 43 0.73 -4.73 12.60
C ALA A 43 -0.76 -4.51 12.28
N ASP A 44 -1.47 -3.74 13.11
CA ASP A 44 -2.88 -3.35 12.85
C ASP A 44 -2.99 -2.54 11.56
N ILE A 45 -2.08 -1.58 11.34
CA ILE A 45 -2.04 -0.79 10.10
C ILE A 45 -1.78 -1.70 8.90
N ALA A 46 -0.82 -2.62 8.99
CA ALA A 46 -0.51 -3.56 7.91
C ALA A 46 -1.75 -4.38 7.49
N ALA A 47 -2.45 -4.95 8.47
CA ALA A 47 -3.63 -5.78 8.23
C ALA A 47 -4.78 -4.97 7.60
N LYS A 48 -5.04 -3.76 8.10
CA LYS A 48 -6.06 -2.88 7.52
C LYS A 48 -5.69 -2.40 6.12
N ARG A 49 -4.41 -2.15 5.83
CA ARG A 49 -3.93 -1.81 4.49
C ARG A 49 -4.07 -2.99 3.52
N GLU A 50 -3.73 -4.20 3.97
CA GLU A 50 -3.85 -5.44 3.17
C GLU A 50 -5.30 -5.72 2.74
N ALA A 51 -6.29 -5.32 3.55
CA ALA A 51 -7.70 -5.45 3.20
C ALA A 51 -8.11 -4.68 1.92
N TYR A 52 -7.32 -3.71 1.45
CA TYR A 52 -7.55 -3.00 0.19
C TYR A 52 -6.99 -3.72 -1.04
N VAL A 53 -6.13 -4.73 -0.88
CA VAL A 53 -5.51 -5.46 -2.01
C VAL A 53 -6.59 -6.12 -2.87
N ALA A 54 -7.47 -6.93 -2.27
CA ALA A 54 -8.50 -7.64 -3.02
C ALA A 54 -9.49 -6.70 -3.76
N PRO A 55 -9.99 -5.60 -3.16
CA PRO A 55 -10.74 -4.58 -3.88
C PRO A 55 -10.01 -4.00 -5.10
N PHE A 56 -8.74 -3.59 -4.95
CA PHE A 56 -7.99 -3.01 -6.08
C PHE A 56 -7.62 -4.05 -7.15
N GLU A 57 -7.38 -5.32 -6.78
CA GLU A 57 -7.27 -6.41 -7.75
C GLU A 57 -8.53 -6.55 -8.60
N GLN A 58 -9.72 -6.44 -7.98
CA GLN A 58 -10.98 -6.50 -8.72
C GLN A 58 -11.10 -5.34 -9.70
N VAL A 59 -10.69 -4.12 -9.30
CA VAL A 59 -10.65 -2.96 -10.21
C VAL A 59 -9.71 -3.23 -11.39
N VAL A 60 -8.49 -3.71 -11.13
CA VAL A 60 -7.53 -4.06 -12.19
C VAL A 60 -8.11 -5.12 -13.13
N LYS A 61 -8.74 -6.16 -12.59
CA LYS A 61 -9.38 -7.24 -13.37
C LYS A 61 -10.54 -6.70 -14.23
N GLN A 62 -11.36 -5.81 -13.68
CA GLN A 62 -12.49 -5.17 -14.39
C GLN A 62 -12.00 -4.28 -15.54
N LEU A 63 -10.89 -3.54 -15.35
CA LEU A 63 -10.34 -2.65 -16.37
C LEU A 63 -9.54 -3.36 -17.46
N HIS A 64 -9.05 -4.60 -17.24
CA HIS A 64 -8.12 -5.27 -18.15
C HIS A 64 -8.69 -6.45 -18.99
N GLU A 65 -9.97 -6.86 -18.86
CA GLU A 65 -10.56 -8.01 -19.60
C GLU A 65 -9.62 -9.25 -19.78
N LEU A 66 -9.06 -9.79 -18.67
CA LEU A 66 -8.30 -11.07 -18.50
C LEU A 66 -6.81 -11.12 -18.94
N PRO A 67 -6.00 -12.10 -18.44
CA PRO A 67 -6.13 -12.93 -17.24
C PRO A 67 -5.32 -12.33 -16.06
N ALA A 68 -5.71 -12.68 -14.84
CA ALA A 68 -4.87 -12.44 -13.66
C ALA A 68 -3.51 -13.09 -13.87
N PRO A 69 -2.37 -12.46 -13.52
CA PRO A 69 -1.19 -13.24 -13.24
C PRO A 69 -1.51 -14.11 -12.01
N PRO A 70 -1.52 -15.45 -12.12
CA PRO A 70 -1.53 -16.31 -10.97
C PRO A 70 -0.10 -16.38 -10.40
N ASP A 71 0.01 -16.45 -9.08
CA ASP A 71 1.19 -16.88 -8.32
C ASP A 71 2.45 -15.98 -8.32
N ALA A 72 2.55 -14.95 -9.18
CA ALA A 72 3.68 -14.02 -9.14
C ALA A 72 3.68 -13.10 -7.91
N ASP A 73 2.55 -12.99 -7.21
CA ASP A 73 2.41 -12.11 -6.06
C ASP A 73 3.11 -12.69 -4.83
N GLU A 74 3.02 -13.98 -4.50
CA GLU A 74 3.66 -14.53 -3.29
C GLU A 74 5.20 -14.44 -3.33
N GLU A 75 5.84 -14.86 -4.43
CA GLU A 75 7.31 -14.77 -4.55
C GLU A 75 7.78 -13.32 -4.57
N TRP A 76 7.06 -12.44 -5.27
CA TRP A 76 7.35 -11.02 -5.28
C TRP A 76 7.16 -10.38 -3.89
N LEU A 77 6.12 -10.79 -3.16
CA LEU A 77 5.82 -10.32 -1.80
C LEU A 77 6.87 -10.79 -0.79
N GLU A 78 7.35 -12.02 -0.87
CA GLU A 78 8.45 -12.55 -0.04
C GLU A 78 9.77 -11.83 -0.33
N GLU A 79 10.12 -11.66 -1.61
CA GLU A 79 11.35 -10.96 -2.01
C GLU A 79 11.31 -9.49 -1.56
N LEU A 80 10.14 -8.86 -1.66
CA LEU A 80 9.92 -7.49 -1.21
C LEU A 80 10.06 -7.37 0.32
N GLY A 81 9.47 -8.29 1.09
CA GLY A 81 9.60 -8.33 2.55
C GLY A 81 11.06 -8.46 3.00
N GLY A 82 11.81 -9.38 2.39
CA GLY A 82 13.24 -9.56 2.68
C GLY A 82 14.09 -8.32 2.36
N LYS A 83 13.80 -7.62 1.26
CA LYS A 83 14.47 -6.36 0.90
C LYS A 83 14.14 -5.23 1.89
N ILE A 84 12.89 -5.12 2.33
CA ILE A 84 12.45 -4.10 3.28
C ILE A 84 13.12 -4.32 4.64
N ALA A 85 13.06 -5.54 5.19
CA ALA A 85 13.69 -5.85 6.47
C ALA A 85 15.21 -5.57 6.45
N LYS A 86 15.87 -5.89 5.33
CA LYS A 86 17.30 -5.62 5.15
C LYS A 86 17.63 -4.13 5.01
N PHE A 87 16.76 -3.34 4.36
CA PHE A 87 16.92 -1.89 4.21
C PHE A 87 16.84 -1.13 5.55
N LEU A 88 16.20 -1.73 6.54
CA LEU A 88 15.78 -1.05 7.78
C LEU A 88 16.47 -1.64 9.02
N SER A 89 17.23 -2.71 8.84
CA SER A 89 18.00 -3.35 9.91
C SER A 89 18.95 -2.36 10.58
N GLY A 90 18.76 -2.14 11.87
CA GLY A 90 19.54 -1.20 12.68
C GLY A 90 18.99 0.22 12.74
N ASP A 91 17.87 0.52 12.07
CA ASP A 91 17.19 1.80 12.21
C ASP A 91 16.54 1.94 13.60
N SER A 92 16.57 3.18 14.12
CA SER A 92 15.89 3.54 15.36
C SER A 92 14.36 3.54 15.18
N LYS A 93 13.61 3.49 16.29
CA LYS A 93 12.13 3.64 16.28
C LYS A 93 11.71 4.87 15.46
N THR A 94 12.29 6.03 15.74
CA THR A 94 11.95 7.29 15.05
C THR A 94 12.21 7.19 13.55
N THR A 95 13.36 6.66 13.14
CA THR A 95 13.71 6.49 11.71
C THR A 95 12.75 5.53 11.00
N VAL A 96 12.30 4.46 11.68
CA VAL A 96 11.29 3.55 11.16
C VAL A 96 9.95 4.27 10.93
N LEU A 97 9.51 5.07 11.92
CA LEU A 97 8.26 5.82 11.82
C LEU A 97 8.30 6.90 10.72
N GLU A 98 9.41 7.62 10.59
CA GLU A 98 9.63 8.58 9.50
C GLU A 98 9.49 7.91 8.12
N LYS A 99 10.12 6.74 7.94
CA LYS A 99 10.03 5.99 6.68
C LYS A 99 8.61 5.45 6.42
N CYS A 100 7.86 5.07 7.44
CA CYS A 100 6.43 4.73 7.29
C CYS A 100 5.63 5.94 6.77
N LEU A 101 5.87 7.12 7.33
CA LEU A 101 5.21 8.36 6.89
C LEU A 101 5.58 8.71 5.45
N GLU A 102 6.85 8.57 5.04
CA GLU A 102 7.28 8.78 3.64
C GLU A 102 6.59 7.84 2.64
N LYS A 103 6.35 6.58 3.04
CA LYS A 103 5.60 5.62 2.21
C LYS A 103 4.13 6.00 2.08
N ASP A 104 3.52 6.45 3.17
CA ASP A 104 2.15 6.95 3.15
C ASP A 104 2.02 8.26 2.33
N ASP A 105 3.02 9.14 2.37
CA ASP A 105 3.06 10.34 1.55
C ASP A 105 3.10 9.99 0.06
N SER A 106 3.96 9.04 -0.33
CA SER A 106 4.03 8.55 -1.71
C SER A 106 2.70 7.94 -2.17
N LEU A 107 2.00 7.23 -1.29
CA LEU A 107 0.69 6.65 -1.59
C LEU A 107 -0.37 7.76 -1.76
N VAL A 108 -0.38 8.79 -0.91
CA VAL A 108 -1.30 9.92 -1.04
C VAL A 108 -1.08 10.70 -2.34
N GLU A 109 0.17 10.92 -2.74
CA GLU A 109 0.48 11.58 -4.02
C GLU A 109 -0.06 10.78 -5.20
N LEU A 110 0.09 9.45 -5.18
CA LEU A 110 -0.46 8.56 -6.19
C LEU A 110 -1.99 8.61 -6.24
N LEU A 111 -2.67 8.57 -5.09
CA LEU A 111 -4.14 8.60 -5.02
C LEU A 111 -4.71 9.92 -5.52
N LYS A 112 -4.09 11.05 -5.20
CA LYS A 112 -4.50 12.38 -5.68
C LYS A 112 -4.27 12.61 -7.16
N GLY A 113 -3.26 11.95 -7.73
CA GLY A 113 -2.92 12.03 -9.14
C GLY A 113 -3.72 11.08 -10.02
N ALA A 114 -4.44 10.12 -9.43
CA ALA A 114 -5.15 9.08 -10.18
C ALA A 114 -6.45 9.60 -10.81
N GLU A 115 -6.57 9.42 -12.12
CA GLU A 115 -7.79 9.64 -12.90
C GLU A 115 -8.78 8.47 -12.74
N LEU A 116 -8.35 7.35 -12.15
CA LEU A 116 -9.18 6.18 -11.86
C LEU A 116 -10.51 6.53 -11.14
N GLY A 117 -10.50 7.52 -10.25
CA GLY A 117 -11.68 7.97 -9.51
C GLY A 117 -12.77 8.57 -10.41
N ASP A 118 -12.41 9.12 -11.57
CA ASP A 118 -13.36 9.75 -12.50
C ASP A 118 -14.09 8.71 -13.36
N LYS A 119 -13.59 7.46 -13.37
CA LYS A 119 -14.14 6.39 -14.20
C LYS A 119 -15.48 5.86 -13.68
N ALA A 120 -15.61 5.69 -12.37
CA ALA A 120 -16.79 5.13 -11.75
C ALA A 120 -16.92 5.53 -10.26
N PRO A 121 -18.14 5.79 -9.75
CA PRO A 121 -18.34 6.16 -8.35
C PRO A 121 -17.80 5.15 -7.33
N GLU A 122 -17.83 3.87 -7.67
CA GLU A 122 -17.29 2.79 -6.84
C GLU A 122 -15.76 2.86 -6.69
N PHE A 123 -15.04 3.23 -7.77
CA PHE A 123 -13.58 3.39 -7.71
C PHE A 123 -13.21 4.64 -6.93
N LYS A 124 -13.97 5.72 -7.11
CA LYS A 124 -13.81 6.93 -6.31
C LYS A 124 -13.96 6.64 -4.82
N ARG A 125 -15.03 5.94 -4.42
CA ARG A 125 -15.24 5.56 -3.01
C ARG A 125 -14.08 4.73 -2.46
N LEU A 126 -13.60 3.77 -3.23
CA LEU A 126 -12.46 2.94 -2.80
C LEU A 126 -11.18 3.77 -2.61
N ILE A 127 -10.92 4.74 -3.49
CA ILE A 127 -9.82 5.70 -3.35
C ILE A 127 -10.02 6.57 -2.11
N ASP A 128 -11.19 7.19 -1.97
CA ASP A 128 -11.52 8.08 -0.84
C ASP A 128 -11.41 7.33 0.51
N ASP A 129 -11.86 6.06 0.59
CA ASP A 129 -11.75 5.20 1.77
C ASP A 129 -10.26 4.90 2.10
N LEU A 130 -9.46 4.58 1.08
CA LEU A 130 -8.03 4.35 1.25
C LEU A 130 -7.31 5.62 1.71
N GLU A 131 -7.63 6.79 1.14
CA GLU A 131 -7.11 8.08 1.58
C GLU A 131 -7.45 8.37 3.04
N GLY A 132 -8.70 8.11 3.43
CA GLY A 132 -9.15 8.23 4.83
C GLY A 132 -8.33 7.36 5.77
N HIS A 133 -8.10 6.09 5.40
CA HIS A 133 -7.22 5.22 6.16
C HIS A 133 -5.79 5.76 6.21
N VAL A 134 -5.20 6.23 5.10
CA VAL A 134 -3.83 6.79 5.12
C VAL A 134 -3.75 7.99 6.06
N ALA A 135 -4.75 8.87 6.05
CA ALA A 135 -4.80 10.02 6.95
C ALA A 135 -4.83 9.59 8.43
N GLU A 136 -5.68 8.62 8.78
CA GLU A 136 -5.77 8.07 10.14
C GLU A 136 -4.44 7.42 10.57
N THR A 137 -3.83 6.61 9.69
CA THR A 137 -2.53 5.97 9.95
C THR A 137 -1.47 7.01 10.29
N ARG A 138 -1.34 8.07 9.48
CA ARG A 138 -0.35 9.12 9.70
C ARG A 138 -0.55 9.86 11.02
N GLU A 139 -1.80 10.10 11.42
CA GLU A 139 -2.11 10.71 12.72
C GLU A 139 -1.70 9.80 13.89
N ARG A 140 -2.01 8.51 13.79
CA ARG A 140 -1.63 7.51 14.80
C ARG A 140 -0.12 7.36 14.94
N LEU A 141 0.63 7.38 13.82
CA LEU A 141 2.09 7.28 13.84
C LEU A 141 2.76 8.48 14.49
N ARG A 142 2.33 9.71 14.15
CA ARG A 142 2.86 10.94 14.78
C ARG A 142 2.60 10.99 16.29
N SER A 143 1.52 10.35 16.74
CA SER A 143 1.20 10.23 18.17
C SER A 143 2.02 9.16 18.89
N ALA A 144 2.75 8.31 18.15
CA ALA A 144 3.56 7.20 18.67
C ALA A 144 5.09 7.45 18.62
N GLU A 145 5.51 8.58 18.04
CA GLU A 145 6.88 9.12 18.12
C GLU A 145 7.30 9.35 19.58
#